data_AF-A0A5C7HI16-F1
#
_entry.id   AF-A0A5C7HI16-F1
#
_cell.length_a   1.000
_cell.length_b   1.000
_cell.length_c   1.000
_cell.angle_alpha   90.00
_cell.angle_beta   90.00
_cell.angle_gamma   90.00
#
_symmetry.space_group_name_H-M   'P 1'
#
loop_
_entity.id
_entity.type
_entity.pdbx_description
1 polymer ?
#
loop_
_entity_poly.entity_id
_entity_poly.type
_entity_poly.pdbx_seq_one_letter_code
_entity_poly.pdbx_strand_id
1 'polypeptide(L)'
;MTTVVPTSEEDLVLAVVRFTSKLAWADAGPEAAEEQVNRLCLEAQESMVMGRWLYSVNLMLTSADLIFSKVSDKDLEFIFPVICNVVSKLESPDEAHEMAKLICGKVTQQPNEKLALRLKILFNLYNLLENPYSRFFVYMKFFNLALNGKATEHIIPSFKKIDSFLKEWNIDIKDKRELFLGIANVRKENKSSSKDSFKFLTKYLATFSGEDASTMGEAKEEGGSWVSEFEWAAANLGWAVLGSVTAVWWIWWWCCAFCGGSILVLGCVDLAAKEQKKCDLLDMPAVGQLEMDAKYALVYQLRKIFLTQRLDAYLEFQAANSNSLKSYGLVHEDCISKMRLMSLVDRGSNEMGQIPYDLIRDTLRISDDEVETWMVKAITAKLIDGKMDDMNQVVIVSRCTERVFGQQQWLTLRTKLATLKGNIANVISTIQANKTTEEGTQPAQGLMIR
;
A
#
# COMPACT_ATOMS: atom_id res chain seq x y z
N MET A 1 26.75 8.47 -5.51
CA MET A 1 28.10 8.45 -4.92
C MET A 1 28.86 9.63 -5.46
N THR A 2 29.04 10.68 -4.66
CA THR A 2 29.95 11.77 -4.97
C THR A 2 31.22 11.48 -4.19
N THR A 3 32.21 10.88 -4.83
CA THR A 3 33.54 10.72 -4.24
C THR A 3 34.16 12.10 -4.10
N VAL A 4 34.17 12.61 -2.87
CA VAL A 4 34.87 13.86 -2.51
C VAL A 4 36.36 13.56 -2.60
N VAL A 5 37.01 14.01 -3.67
CA VAL A 5 38.46 13.94 -3.83
C VAL A 5 39.07 15.06 -2.99
N PRO A 6 39.94 14.78 -2.00
CA PRO A 6 40.57 15.81 -1.19
C PRO A 6 41.62 16.56 -2.03
N THR A 7 41.48 17.87 -2.15
CA THR A 7 42.42 18.76 -2.88
C THR A 7 43.27 19.65 -1.95
N SER A 8 43.23 19.43 -0.63
CA SER A 8 44.08 20.14 0.35
C SER A 8 44.76 19.17 1.33
N GLU A 9 45.95 19.54 1.82
CA GLU A 9 46.76 18.76 2.78
C GLU A 9 46.12 18.59 4.17
N GLU A 10 45.04 19.33 4.48
CA GLU A 10 44.29 19.22 5.73
C GLU A 10 43.21 18.12 5.67
N ASP A 11 43.04 17.35 6.75
CA ASP A 11 41.95 16.39 6.89
C ASP A 11 40.59 17.11 6.78
N LEU A 12 39.70 16.60 5.93
CA LEU A 12 38.38 17.16 5.67
C LEU A 12 37.54 17.35 6.96
N VAL A 13 37.73 16.47 7.94
CA VAL A 13 37.10 16.57 9.27
C VAL A 13 37.59 17.83 9.98
N LEU A 14 38.89 18.09 10.00
CA LEU A 14 39.47 19.29 10.62
C LEU A 14 39.06 20.57 9.89
N ALA A 15 38.98 20.52 8.56
CA ALA A 15 38.48 21.65 7.77
C ALA A 15 37.04 22.02 8.16
N VAL A 16 36.17 21.02 8.36
CA VAL A 16 34.79 21.23 8.84
C VAL A 16 34.75 21.75 10.27
N VAL A 17 35.56 21.22 11.21
CA VAL A 17 35.64 21.76 12.58
C VAL A 17 36.07 23.22 12.57
N ARG A 18 37.11 23.56 11.80
CA ARG A 18 37.60 24.94 11.70
C ARG A 18 36.54 25.87 11.13
N PHE A 19 35.83 25.45 10.08
CA PHE A 19 34.77 26.24 9.46
C PHE A 19 33.60 26.49 10.43
N THR A 20 33.11 25.42 11.07
CA THR A 20 31.98 25.49 12.01
C THR A 20 32.33 26.29 13.26
N SER A 21 33.56 26.21 13.74
CA SER A 21 34.06 27.00 14.87
C SER A 21 34.19 28.49 14.53
N LYS A 22 34.73 28.81 13.34
CA LYS A 22 34.79 30.22 12.86
C LYS A 22 33.41 30.83 12.74
N LEU A 23 32.43 30.05 12.29
CA LEU A 23 31.04 30.50 12.20
C LEU A 23 30.41 30.74 13.59
N ALA A 24 30.68 29.85 14.55
CA ALA A 24 30.14 29.97 15.91
C ALA A 24 30.70 31.19 16.66
N TRP A 25 31.96 31.55 16.42
CA TRP A 25 32.65 32.68 17.04
C TRP A 25 32.74 33.93 16.15
N ALA A 26 31.98 33.99 15.05
CA ALA A 26 32.02 35.11 14.11
C ALA A 26 31.62 36.46 14.74
N ASP A 27 30.80 36.42 15.79
CA ASP A 27 30.32 37.60 16.52
C ASP A 27 31.28 38.00 17.67
N ALA A 28 32.35 37.23 17.92
CA ALA A 28 33.41 37.54 18.87
C ALA A 28 34.56 38.32 18.21
N GLY A 29 35.34 39.07 18.99
CA GLY A 29 36.50 39.80 18.48
C GLY A 29 37.53 38.87 17.81
N PRO A 30 38.31 39.38 16.82
CA PRO A 30 39.16 38.55 15.96
C PRO A 30 40.19 37.72 16.74
N GLU A 31 40.79 38.28 17.80
CA GLU A 31 41.76 37.57 18.64
C GLU A 31 41.13 36.45 19.48
N ALA A 32 39.95 36.72 20.08
CA ALA A 32 39.24 35.73 20.90
C ALA A 32 38.64 34.59 20.05
N ALA A 33 38.18 34.91 18.84
CA ALA A 33 37.67 33.91 17.90
C ALA A 33 38.79 32.97 17.42
N GLU A 34 39.97 33.51 17.09
CA GLU A 34 41.09 32.71 16.60
C GLU A 34 41.65 31.77 17.69
N GLU A 35 41.74 32.25 18.94
CA GLU A 35 42.16 31.41 20.08
C GLU A 35 41.20 30.23 20.31
N GLN A 36 39.88 30.47 20.32
CA GLN A 36 38.90 29.40 20.53
C GLN A 36 38.81 28.43 19.35
N VAL A 37 38.93 28.92 18.11
CA VAL A 37 38.97 28.07 16.92
C VAL A 37 40.19 27.14 16.97
N ASN A 38 41.36 27.65 17.34
CA ASN A 38 42.57 26.82 17.46
C ASN A 38 42.44 25.78 18.56
N ARG A 39 41.87 26.14 19.71
CA ARG A 39 41.58 25.19 20.81
C ARG A 39 40.66 24.05 20.36
N LEU A 40 39.54 24.38 19.70
CA LEU A 40 38.58 23.39 19.21
C LEU A 40 39.17 22.48 18.12
N CYS A 41 40.03 23.03 17.25
CA CYS A 41 40.75 22.23 16.25
C CYS A 41 41.75 21.25 16.90
N LEU A 42 42.48 21.68 17.94
CA LEU A 42 43.39 20.79 18.68
C LEU A 42 42.62 19.66 19.38
N GLU A 43 41.51 19.99 20.04
CA GLU A 43 40.66 19.01 20.72
C GLU A 43 40.03 18.00 19.73
N ALA A 44 39.65 18.46 18.55
CA ALA A 44 39.19 17.59 17.47
C ALA A 44 40.32 16.67 16.97
N GLN A 45 41.52 17.21 16.76
CA GLN A 45 42.69 16.44 16.34
C GLN A 45 43.07 15.36 17.35
N GLU A 46 43.08 15.68 18.65
CA GLU A 46 43.29 14.71 19.72
C GLU A 46 42.21 13.62 19.73
N SER A 47 40.95 14.01 19.51
CA SER A 47 39.83 13.06 19.46
C SER A 47 39.92 12.12 18.26
N MET A 48 40.45 12.59 17.12
CA MET A 48 40.71 11.76 15.94
C MET A 48 41.83 10.75 16.17
N VAL A 49 42.93 11.16 16.79
CA VAL A 49 44.06 10.27 17.12
C VAL A 49 43.65 9.20 18.14
N MET A 50 42.80 9.57 19.09
CA MET A 50 42.29 8.66 20.13
C MET A 50 41.10 7.79 19.68
N GLY A 51 40.69 7.88 18.40
CA GLY A 51 39.56 7.10 17.86
C GLY A 51 38.17 7.50 18.41
N ARG A 52 38.06 8.65 19.09
CA ARG A 52 36.81 9.15 19.71
C ARG A 52 35.95 9.91 18.71
N TRP A 53 35.58 9.25 17.61
CA TRP A 53 34.85 9.88 16.50
C TRP A 53 33.46 10.43 16.88
N LEU A 54 32.77 9.79 17.83
CA LEU A 54 31.48 10.26 18.36
C LEU A 54 31.59 11.67 18.96
N TYR A 55 32.66 11.92 19.72
CA TYR A 55 32.90 13.21 20.33
C TYR A 55 33.16 14.28 19.27
N SER A 56 33.98 13.97 18.27
CA SER A 56 34.29 14.88 17.16
C SER A 56 33.03 15.27 16.38
N VAL A 57 32.13 14.33 16.11
CA VAL A 57 30.86 14.61 15.41
C VAL A 57 29.91 15.44 16.28
N ASN A 58 29.84 15.16 17.58
CA ASN A 58 29.05 15.98 18.50
C ASN A 58 29.59 17.42 18.58
N LEU A 59 30.91 17.60 18.58
CA LEU A 59 31.55 18.91 18.55
C LEU A 59 31.16 19.70 17.29
N MET A 60 31.23 19.06 16.12
CA MET A 60 30.81 19.66 14.84
C MET A 60 29.32 20.03 14.80
N LEU A 61 28.47 19.24 15.45
CA LEU A 61 27.02 19.43 15.45
C LEU A 61 26.51 20.30 16.61
N THR A 62 27.39 20.72 17.53
CA THR A 62 27.02 21.61 18.64
C THR A 62 26.51 22.96 18.13
N SER A 63 27.07 23.45 17.01
CA SER A 63 26.64 24.68 16.33
C SER A 63 25.72 24.42 15.12
N ALA A 64 25.04 23.26 15.07
CA ALA A 64 24.15 22.90 13.95
C ALA A 64 23.09 23.97 13.63
N ASP A 65 22.50 24.60 14.64
CA ASP A 65 21.48 25.66 14.45
C ASP A 65 22.03 26.90 13.74
N LEU A 66 23.29 27.27 14.04
CA LEU A 66 24.01 28.35 13.37
C LEU A 66 24.41 27.96 11.96
N ILE A 67 24.79 26.69 11.76
CA ILE A 67 25.14 26.15 10.44
C ILE A 67 23.93 26.19 9.51
N PHE A 68 22.76 25.73 9.93
CA PHE A 68 21.57 25.74 9.07
C PHE A 68 21.03 27.15 8.77
N SER A 69 21.22 28.11 9.69
CA SER A 69 20.72 29.49 9.54
C SER A 69 21.66 30.43 8.77
N LYS A 70 22.98 30.41 9.04
CA LYS A 70 23.94 31.37 8.48
C LYS A 70 24.65 30.88 7.20
N VAL A 71 24.60 29.59 6.88
CA VAL A 71 25.41 28.99 5.80
C VAL A 71 24.61 28.81 4.50
N SER A 72 25.30 28.96 3.37
CA SER A 72 24.73 28.76 2.04
C SER A 72 24.38 27.28 1.78
N ASP A 73 23.42 27.03 0.89
CA ASP A 73 22.98 25.66 0.56
C ASP A 73 24.11 24.80 -0.03
N LYS A 74 25.03 25.41 -0.77
CA LYS A 74 26.18 24.72 -1.38
C LYS A 74 27.17 24.22 -0.34
N ASP A 75 27.42 25.01 0.70
CA ASP A 75 28.35 24.64 1.76
C ASP A 75 27.74 23.56 2.67
N LEU A 76 26.41 23.60 2.89
CA LEU A 76 25.69 22.53 3.59
C LEU A 76 25.76 21.19 2.85
N GLU A 77 25.68 21.21 1.52
CA GLU A 77 25.89 20.03 0.67
C GLU A 77 27.32 19.49 0.72
N PHE A 78 28.29 20.22 1.27
CA PHE A 78 29.65 19.75 1.50
C PHE A 78 29.87 19.29 2.95
N ILE A 79 29.47 20.11 3.93
CA ILE A 79 29.70 19.88 5.37
C ILE A 79 29.03 18.59 5.85
N PHE A 80 27.76 18.40 5.53
CA PHE A 80 27.01 17.26 6.06
C PHE A 80 27.43 15.91 5.49
N PRO A 81 27.78 15.76 4.19
CA PRO A 81 28.39 14.54 3.69
C PRO A 81 29.72 14.20 4.36
N VAL A 82 30.57 15.19 4.66
CA VAL A 82 31.82 14.95 5.41
C VAL A 82 31.50 14.42 6.81
N ILE A 83 30.53 15.03 7.52
CA ILE A 83 30.06 14.55 8.83
C ILE A 83 29.50 13.12 8.74
N CYS A 84 28.68 12.82 7.72
CA CYS A 84 28.09 11.50 7.53
C CYS A 84 29.15 10.43 7.19
N ASN A 85 30.20 10.79 6.43
CA ASN A 85 31.30 9.88 6.11
C ASN A 85 32.14 9.50 7.34
N VAL A 86 32.07 10.24 8.45
CA VAL A 86 32.72 9.82 9.70
C VAL A 86 32.10 8.53 10.23
N VAL A 87 30.82 8.27 9.95
CA VAL A 87 30.14 7.03 10.33
C VAL A 87 30.82 5.80 9.71
N SER A 88 31.33 5.91 8.47
CA SER A 88 32.06 4.81 7.83
C SER A 88 33.47 4.57 8.39
N LYS A 89 33.98 5.44 9.26
CA LYS A 89 35.27 5.24 9.95
C LYS A 89 35.12 4.45 11.27
N LEU A 90 33.90 4.13 11.69
CA LEU A 90 33.64 3.39 12.93
C LEU A 90 33.65 1.88 12.68
N GLU A 91 34.42 1.16 13.48
CA GLU A 91 34.49 -0.31 13.43
C GLU A 91 33.33 -0.98 14.18
N SER A 92 32.79 -0.31 15.21
CA SER A 92 31.69 -0.83 16.02
C SER A 92 30.33 -0.45 15.43
N PRO A 93 29.42 -1.43 15.19
CA PRO A 93 28.08 -1.15 14.67
C PRO A 93 27.21 -0.35 15.66
N ASP A 94 27.44 -0.50 16.96
CA ASP A 94 26.69 0.19 18.01
C ASP A 94 27.08 1.68 18.08
N GLU A 95 28.38 1.97 17.94
CA GLU A 95 28.86 3.35 17.88
C GLU A 95 28.37 4.05 16.61
N ALA A 96 28.34 3.33 15.47
CA ALA A 96 27.80 3.84 14.23
C ALA A 96 26.30 4.15 14.35
N HIS A 97 25.55 3.34 15.11
CA HIS A 97 24.15 3.58 15.41
C HIS A 97 23.94 4.82 16.28
N GLU A 98 24.72 4.98 17.36
CA GLU A 98 24.63 6.18 18.22
C GLU A 98 25.05 7.45 17.48
N MET A 99 26.04 7.37 16.58
CA MET A 99 26.40 8.50 15.71
C MET A 99 25.26 8.87 14.76
N ALA A 100 24.62 7.87 14.14
CA ALA A 100 23.47 8.10 13.28
C ALA A 100 22.29 8.72 14.04
N LYS A 101 22.01 8.28 15.27
CA LYS A 101 21.03 8.90 16.16
C LYS A 101 21.32 10.38 16.41
N LEU A 102 22.57 10.70 16.72
CA LEU A 102 23.00 12.06 17.01
C LEU A 102 22.86 12.98 15.78
N ILE A 103 23.31 12.52 14.61
CA ILE A 103 23.16 13.25 13.34
C ILE A 103 21.67 13.45 13.01
N CYS A 104 20.86 12.38 13.05
CA CYS A 104 19.43 12.48 12.78
C CYS A 104 18.69 13.41 13.75
N GLY A 105 19.01 13.34 15.04
CA GLY A 105 18.42 14.21 16.06
C GLY A 105 18.67 15.69 15.75
N LYS A 106 19.92 16.04 15.46
CA LYS A 106 20.30 17.43 15.14
C LYS A 106 19.73 17.91 13.81
N VAL A 107 19.67 17.06 12.79
CA VAL A 107 19.06 17.39 11.49
C VAL A 107 17.54 17.52 11.58
N THR A 108 16.85 16.75 12.44
CA THR A 108 15.38 16.80 12.58
C THR A 108 14.89 17.94 13.50
N GLN A 109 15.70 18.41 14.43
CA GLN A 109 15.36 19.52 15.34
C GLN A 109 15.38 20.92 14.67
N GLN A 110 16.02 21.05 13.50
CA GLN A 110 16.12 22.33 12.80
C GLN A 110 14.77 22.90 12.36
N PRO A 111 14.60 24.23 12.30
CA PRO A 111 13.40 24.87 11.76
C PRO A 111 13.10 24.41 10.32
N ASN A 112 11.84 24.51 9.88
CA ASN A 112 11.34 23.97 8.59
C ASN A 112 11.99 24.58 7.32
N GLU A 113 12.93 25.50 7.47
CA GLU A 113 13.68 26.04 6.36
C GLU A 113 14.61 24.95 5.78
N LYS A 114 14.72 24.89 4.45
CA LYS A 114 15.59 23.95 3.70
C LYS A 114 15.27 22.45 3.86
N LEU A 115 13.99 22.08 3.92
CA LEU A 115 13.51 20.69 4.01
C LEU A 115 14.15 19.73 2.98
N ALA A 116 14.30 20.15 1.72
CA ALA A 116 14.87 19.32 0.66
C ALA A 116 16.34 18.92 0.95
N LEU A 117 17.14 19.82 1.51
CA LEU A 117 18.54 19.53 1.87
C LEU A 117 18.61 18.57 3.05
N ARG A 118 17.76 18.74 4.07
CA ARG A 118 17.69 17.85 5.23
C ARG A 118 17.32 16.43 4.82
N LEU A 119 16.38 16.28 3.88
CA LEU A 119 16.03 15.00 3.29
C LEU A 119 17.20 14.38 2.50
N LYS A 120 17.94 15.16 1.72
CA LYS A 120 19.16 14.68 1.02
C LYS A 120 20.23 14.20 1.99
N ILE A 121 20.45 14.93 3.10
CA ILE A 121 21.43 14.57 4.13
C ILE A 121 21.08 13.21 4.76
N LEU A 122 19.82 13.02 5.16
CA LEU A 122 19.36 11.76 5.73
C LEU A 122 19.43 10.61 4.72
N PHE A 123 19.14 10.87 3.44
CA PHE A 123 19.29 9.87 2.38
C PHE A 123 20.76 9.47 2.16
N ASN A 124 21.70 10.42 2.24
CA ASN A 124 23.13 10.11 2.19
C ASN A 124 23.54 9.23 3.39
N LEU A 125 23.12 9.59 4.60
CA LEU A 125 23.38 8.82 5.81
C LEU A 125 22.82 7.39 5.70
N TYR A 126 21.61 7.21 5.18
CA TYR A 126 21.01 5.90 4.93
C TYR A 126 21.88 5.01 4.04
N ASN A 127 22.45 5.58 2.97
CA ASN A 127 23.28 4.83 2.01
C ASN A 127 24.66 4.45 2.55
N LEU A 128 25.18 5.18 3.55
CA LEU A 128 26.48 4.93 4.16
C LEU A 128 26.43 3.88 5.26
N LEU A 129 25.26 3.68 5.88
CA LEU A 129 25.09 2.68 6.95
C LEU A 129 25.08 1.27 6.37
N GLU A 130 25.76 0.33 7.02
CA GLU A 130 25.71 -1.11 6.67
C GLU A 130 24.71 -1.87 7.53
N ASN A 131 24.52 -1.45 8.78
CA ASN A 131 23.63 -2.11 9.74
C ASN A 131 22.14 -1.94 9.33
N PRO A 132 21.38 -3.03 9.18
CA PRO A 132 19.96 -2.97 8.79
C PRO A 132 19.05 -2.20 9.76
N TYR A 133 19.28 -2.29 11.07
CA TYR A 133 18.48 -1.59 12.07
C TYR A 133 18.75 -0.09 12.05
N SER A 134 20.02 0.31 11.92
CA SER A 134 20.40 1.72 11.76
C SER A 134 19.80 2.33 10.49
N ARG A 135 19.78 1.57 9.38
CA ARG A 135 19.10 1.98 8.13
C ARG A 135 17.61 2.24 8.35
N PHE A 136 16.91 1.34 9.05
CA PHE A 136 15.50 1.53 9.39
C PHE A 136 15.29 2.78 10.25
N PHE A 137 16.10 2.99 11.30
CA PHE A 137 15.99 4.17 12.15
C PHE A 137 16.13 5.47 11.37
N VAL A 138 17.15 5.57 10.50
CA VAL A 138 17.36 6.76 9.65
C VAL A 138 16.19 6.93 8.67
N TYR A 139 15.68 5.83 8.11
CA TYR A 139 14.50 5.86 7.23
C TYR A 139 13.26 6.38 7.95
N MET A 140 12.99 5.95 9.19
CA MET A 140 11.86 6.46 9.97
C MET A 140 11.99 7.95 10.29
N LYS A 141 13.21 8.43 10.59
CA LYS A 141 13.45 9.87 10.79
C LYS A 141 13.28 10.66 9.48
N PHE A 142 13.74 10.11 8.35
CA PHE A 142 13.48 10.67 7.02
C PHE A 142 11.99 10.73 6.70
N PHE A 143 11.27 9.66 7.01
CA PHE A 143 9.83 9.53 6.80
C PHE A 143 9.04 10.57 7.60
N ASN A 144 9.28 10.65 8.91
CA ASN A 144 8.62 11.61 9.80
C ASN A 144 8.96 13.06 9.45
N LEU A 145 10.19 13.34 9.00
CA LEU A 145 10.58 14.67 8.57
C LEU A 145 9.80 15.13 7.33
N ALA A 146 9.64 14.27 6.32
CA ALA A 146 8.89 14.68 5.13
C ALA A 146 7.37 14.72 5.36
N LEU A 147 6.84 13.94 6.32
CA LEU A 147 5.46 14.09 6.81
C LEU A 147 5.23 15.48 7.41
N ASN A 148 6.06 15.88 8.39
CA ASN A 148 5.94 17.18 9.04
C ASN A 148 6.18 18.35 8.07
N GLY A 149 7.07 18.15 7.10
CA GLY A 149 7.38 19.14 6.06
C GLY A 149 6.40 19.16 4.88
N LYS A 150 5.36 18.33 4.87
CA LYS A 150 4.41 18.15 3.74
C LYS A 150 5.08 17.85 2.39
N ALA A 151 6.31 17.31 2.37
CA ALA A 151 7.03 16.96 1.15
C ALA A 151 6.94 15.46 0.86
N THR A 152 5.71 14.94 0.88
CA THR A 152 5.41 13.52 0.70
C THR A 152 5.79 13.00 -0.69
N GLU A 153 5.89 13.90 -1.68
CA GLU A 153 6.28 13.58 -3.06
C GLU A 153 7.65 12.88 -3.15
N HIS A 154 8.60 13.24 -2.29
CA HIS A 154 9.94 12.65 -2.28
C HIS A 154 9.97 11.22 -1.71
N ILE A 155 9.00 10.87 -0.85
CA ILE A 155 8.92 9.55 -0.23
C ILE A 155 8.14 8.57 -1.11
N ILE A 156 7.12 9.03 -1.84
CA ILE A 156 6.21 8.19 -2.65
C ILE A 156 6.91 7.12 -3.50
N PRO A 157 8.04 7.40 -4.19
CA PRO A 157 8.76 6.39 -4.97
C PRO A 157 9.29 5.22 -4.13
N SER A 158 9.66 5.46 -2.87
CA SER A 158 10.21 4.46 -1.96
C SER A 158 9.18 3.40 -1.55
N PHE A 159 7.89 3.75 -1.52
CA PHE A 159 6.82 2.82 -1.11
C PHE A 159 6.70 1.59 -2.01
N LYS A 160 7.12 1.66 -3.27
CA LYS A 160 7.14 0.49 -4.16
C LYS A 160 8.19 -0.55 -3.76
N LYS A 161 9.26 -0.12 -3.08
CA LYS A 161 10.39 -0.95 -2.65
C LYS A 161 10.31 -1.33 -1.17
N ILE A 162 9.23 -0.98 -0.47
CA ILE A 162 9.14 -1.21 0.96
C ILE A 162 9.11 -2.71 1.31
N ASP A 163 8.53 -3.55 0.44
CA ASP A 163 8.53 -5.01 0.64
C ASP A 163 9.94 -5.62 0.53
N SER A 164 10.84 -5.03 -0.27
CA SER A 164 12.25 -5.41 -0.28
C SER A 164 12.98 -4.90 0.97
N PHE A 165 12.74 -3.64 1.36
CA PHE A 165 13.37 -3.05 2.54
C PHE A 165 13.00 -3.78 3.83
N LEU A 166 11.75 -4.23 3.97
CA LEU A 166 11.31 -5.01 5.12
C LEU A 166 12.02 -6.38 5.25
N LYS A 167 12.45 -6.98 4.14
CA LYS A 167 13.25 -8.21 4.16
C LYS A 167 14.69 -7.94 4.60
N GLU A 168 15.22 -6.76 4.26
CA GLU A 168 16.57 -6.34 4.62
C GLU A 168 16.66 -5.91 6.08
N TRP A 169 15.69 -5.14 6.59
CA TRP A 169 15.77 -4.48 7.89
C TRP A 169 15.60 -5.38 9.12
N ASN A 170 15.07 -6.60 8.96
CA ASN A 170 14.83 -7.58 10.05
C ASN A 170 14.24 -6.94 11.33
N ILE A 171 13.22 -6.11 11.18
CA ILE A 171 12.63 -5.30 12.26
C ILE A 171 11.55 -6.05 13.04
N ASP A 172 11.33 -5.59 14.27
CA ASP A 172 10.26 -6.05 15.16
C ASP A 172 8.88 -5.67 14.60
N ILE A 173 7.85 -6.38 15.07
CA ILE A 173 6.47 -6.23 14.60
C ILE A 173 5.93 -4.83 14.92
N LYS A 174 6.33 -4.25 16.06
CA LYS A 174 5.94 -2.89 16.47
C LYS A 174 6.44 -1.82 15.50
N ASP A 175 7.71 -1.91 15.11
CA ASP A 175 8.33 -0.99 14.16
C ASP A 175 7.70 -1.12 12.75
N LYS A 176 7.34 -2.35 12.34
CA LYS A 176 6.59 -2.59 11.09
C LYS A 176 5.23 -1.89 11.10
N ARG A 177 4.55 -1.87 12.25
CA ARG A 177 3.24 -1.24 12.41
C ARG A 177 3.30 0.26 12.24
N GLU A 178 4.22 0.92 12.94
CA GLU A 178 4.40 2.36 12.84
C GLU A 178 4.66 2.78 11.39
N LEU A 179 5.53 2.04 10.71
CA LEU A 179 5.83 2.26 9.29
C LEU A 179 4.60 2.09 8.40
N PHE A 180 3.87 0.97 8.51
CA PHE A 180 2.71 0.73 7.65
C PHE A 180 1.59 1.76 7.86
N LEU A 181 1.34 2.14 9.12
CA LEU A 181 0.34 3.16 9.45
C LEU A 181 0.76 4.52 8.88
N GLY A 182 2.03 4.90 9.06
CA GLY A 182 2.58 6.11 8.46
C GLY A 182 2.37 6.15 6.96
N ILE A 183 2.75 5.08 6.24
CA ILE A 183 2.60 4.99 4.78
C ILE A 183 1.13 5.10 4.37
N ALA A 184 0.22 4.44 5.09
CA ALA A 184 -1.20 4.49 4.80
C ALA A 184 -1.75 5.92 4.91
N ASN A 185 -1.32 6.67 5.93
CA ASN A 185 -1.71 8.07 6.14
C ASN A 185 -1.17 9.00 5.05
N VAL A 186 0.11 8.88 4.66
CA VAL A 186 0.69 9.63 3.53
C VAL A 186 -0.09 9.39 2.22
N ARG A 187 -0.47 8.13 1.99
CA ARG A 187 -1.21 7.74 0.78
C ARG A 187 -2.66 8.21 0.83
N LYS A 188 -3.25 8.35 2.01
CA LYS A 188 -4.61 8.85 2.22
C LYS A 188 -4.75 10.32 1.84
N GLU A 189 -3.78 11.16 2.21
CA GLU A 189 -3.77 12.59 1.84
C GLU A 189 -3.67 12.78 0.31
N ASN A 190 -3.01 11.84 -0.38
CA ASN A 190 -2.88 11.82 -1.83
C ASN A 190 -4.09 11.13 -2.48
N LYS A 191 -5.13 11.91 -2.84
CA LYS A 191 -6.39 11.45 -3.46
C LYS A 191 -6.24 10.47 -4.63
N SER A 192 -5.11 10.49 -5.34
CA SER A 192 -4.84 9.65 -6.51
C SER A 192 -4.48 8.18 -6.20
N SER A 193 -4.28 7.80 -4.92
CA SER A 193 -3.76 6.45 -4.56
C SER A 193 -4.48 5.75 -3.40
N SER A 194 -5.81 5.93 -3.29
CA SER A 194 -6.63 5.30 -2.23
C SER A 194 -6.42 3.77 -2.13
N LYS A 195 -6.28 3.08 -3.28
CA LYS A 195 -5.98 1.63 -3.33
C LYS A 195 -4.69 1.22 -2.62
N ASP A 196 -3.64 2.02 -2.79
CA ASP A 196 -2.35 1.71 -2.19
C ASP A 196 -2.41 1.92 -0.68
N SER A 197 -3.15 2.93 -0.21
CA SER A 197 -3.43 3.13 1.22
C SER A 197 -4.16 1.92 1.80
N PHE A 198 -5.24 1.45 1.16
CA PHE A 198 -5.98 0.27 1.61
C PHE A 198 -5.08 -0.98 1.66
N LYS A 199 -4.22 -1.18 0.66
CA LYS A 199 -3.26 -2.28 0.61
C LYS A 199 -2.29 -2.26 1.80
N PHE A 200 -1.75 -1.09 2.15
CA PHE A 200 -0.84 -0.95 3.27
C PHE A 200 -1.54 -1.12 4.61
N LEU A 201 -2.76 -0.62 4.77
CA LEU A 201 -3.45 -0.84 6.03
C LEU A 201 -3.89 -2.30 6.21
N THR A 202 -4.22 -3.04 5.14
CA THR A 202 -4.42 -4.49 5.31
C THR A 202 -3.14 -5.19 5.78
N LYS A 203 -1.96 -4.74 5.32
CA LYS A 203 -0.68 -5.26 5.81
C LYS A 203 -0.47 -4.90 7.28
N TYR A 204 -0.80 -3.68 7.69
CA TYR A 204 -0.81 -3.24 9.08
C TYR A 204 -1.70 -4.15 9.94
N LEU A 205 -2.96 -4.35 9.57
CA LEU A 205 -3.91 -5.20 10.30
C LEU A 205 -3.44 -6.67 10.36
N ALA A 206 -2.82 -7.18 9.29
CA ALA A 206 -2.25 -8.52 9.28
C ALA A 206 -1.11 -8.71 10.28
N THR A 207 -0.38 -7.64 10.65
CA THR A 207 0.69 -7.73 11.68
C THR A 207 0.18 -8.04 13.08
N PHE A 208 -1.12 -7.92 13.35
CA PHE A 208 -1.74 -8.26 14.64
C PHE A 208 -2.19 -9.72 14.73
N SER A 209 -1.99 -10.52 13.67
CA SER A 209 -2.34 -11.94 13.68
C SER A 209 -1.42 -12.71 14.65
N GLY A 210 -1.96 -13.07 15.82
CA GLY A 210 -1.26 -13.84 16.86
C GLY A 210 -0.83 -13.07 18.11
N GLU A 211 -1.20 -11.79 18.24
CA GLU A 211 -0.95 -11.02 19.48
C GLU A 211 -2.12 -11.03 20.47
N ASP A 212 -1.88 -10.51 21.68
CA ASP A 212 -2.85 -10.45 22.77
C ASP A 212 -3.90 -9.33 22.58
N ALA A 213 -5.08 -9.49 23.18
CA ALA A 213 -6.20 -8.55 23.08
C ALA A 213 -5.90 -7.10 23.52
N SER A 214 -4.84 -6.89 24.32
CA SER A 214 -4.44 -5.56 24.80
C SER A 214 -3.74 -4.70 23.74
N THR A 215 -2.92 -5.28 22.85
CA THR A 215 -2.26 -4.54 21.76
C THR A 215 -3.18 -4.32 20.56
N MET A 216 -4.22 -5.15 20.43
CA MET A 216 -5.26 -4.98 19.41
C MET A 216 -6.18 -3.77 19.66
N GLY A 217 -6.11 -3.14 20.85
CA GLY A 217 -6.81 -1.88 21.14
C GLY A 217 -6.49 -0.76 20.16
N GLU A 218 -5.21 -0.61 19.80
CA GLU A 218 -4.72 0.39 18.83
C GLU A 218 -5.22 0.09 17.41
N ALA A 219 -5.35 -1.19 17.07
CA ALA A 219 -5.84 -1.63 15.77
C ALA A 219 -7.35 -1.40 15.58
N LYS A 220 -8.12 -1.19 16.66
CA LYS A 220 -9.58 -1.03 16.60
C LYS A 220 -10.01 0.28 15.95
N GLU A 221 -9.38 1.39 16.34
CA GLU A 221 -9.72 2.69 15.78
C GLU A 221 -9.36 2.76 14.29
N GLU A 222 -8.16 2.28 13.95
CA GLU A 222 -7.67 2.25 12.57
C GLU A 222 -8.41 1.22 11.71
N GLY A 223 -8.67 0.03 12.23
CA GLY A 223 -9.47 -0.99 11.56
C GLY A 223 -10.90 -0.52 11.32
N GLY A 224 -11.52 0.10 12.32
CA GLY A 224 -12.84 0.70 12.21
C GLY A 224 -12.91 1.85 11.20
N SER A 225 -11.95 2.79 11.26
CA SER A 225 -11.82 3.87 10.27
C SER A 225 -11.66 3.29 8.87
N TRP A 226 -10.81 2.30 8.70
CA TRP A 226 -10.56 1.65 7.42
C TRP A 226 -11.77 0.91 6.89
N VAL A 227 -12.52 0.17 7.72
CA VAL A 227 -13.74 -0.50 7.24
C VAL A 227 -14.76 0.55 6.81
N SER A 228 -14.95 1.62 7.60
CA SER A 228 -15.87 2.70 7.23
C SER A 228 -15.44 3.40 5.93
N GLU A 229 -14.14 3.66 5.75
CA GLU A 229 -13.57 4.27 4.55
C GLU A 229 -13.58 3.34 3.36
N PHE A 230 -13.38 2.03 3.56
CA PHE A 230 -13.47 1.04 2.50
C PHE A 230 -14.89 0.97 1.97
N GLU A 231 -15.88 0.93 2.87
CA GLU A 231 -17.29 0.98 2.45
C GLU A 231 -17.64 2.33 1.83
N TRP A 232 -17.13 3.44 2.38
CA TRP A 232 -17.31 4.78 1.82
C TRP A 232 -16.69 4.92 0.43
N ALA A 233 -15.47 4.42 0.20
CA ALA A 233 -14.79 4.47 -1.07
C ALA A 233 -15.46 3.53 -2.07
N ALA A 234 -15.84 2.32 -1.65
CA ALA A 234 -16.60 1.39 -2.49
C ALA A 234 -17.97 1.97 -2.89
N ALA A 235 -18.59 2.79 -2.04
CA ALA A 235 -19.82 3.50 -2.34
C ALA A 235 -19.59 4.74 -3.24
N ASN A 236 -18.70 5.65 -2.86
CA ASN A 236 -18.51 6.97 -3.48
C ASN A 236 -17.55 6.99 -4.69
N LEU A 237 -16.92 5.88 -5.06
CA LEU A 237 -16.17 5.76 -6.32
C LEU A 237 -17.07 5.95 -7.57
N GLY A 238 -18.40 6.05 -7.39
CA GLY A 238 -19.32 6.52 -8.42
C GLY A 238 -19.25 8.04 -8.73
N TRP A 239 -18.77 8.89 -7.80
CA TRP A 239 -18.81 10.36 -7.96
C TRP A 239 -17.43 11.02 -8.18
N ALA A 240 -16.33 10.35 -7.89
CA ALA A 240 -14.99 10.96 -7.93
C ALA A 240 -14.47 11.39 -9.33
N VAL A 241 -15.25 11.20 -10.41
CA VAL A 241 -14.90 11.62 -11.78
C VAL A 241 -15.77 12.79 -12.31
N LEU A 242 -16.78 13.26 -11.57
CA LEU A 242 -17.65 14.38 -12.00
C LEU A 242 -17.33 15.72 -11.30
N GLY A 243 -16.14 15.85 -10.72
CA GLY A 243 -15.72 17.02 -9.95
C GLY A 243 -14.99 18.11 -10.74
N SER A 244 -15.64 18.73 -11.74
CA SER A 244 -15.33 20.11 -12.17
C SER A 244 -16.41 20.61 -13.13
N VAL A 245 -17.42 21.30 -12.59
CA VAL A 245 -18.62 21.80 -13.32
C VAL A 245 -18.29 22.83 -14.42
N THR A 246 -17.06 23.34 -14.48
CA THR A 246 -16.59 24.24 -15.55
C THR A 246 -15.92 23.54 -16.73
N ALA A 247 -15.49 22.28 -16.58
CA ALA A 247 -14.90 21.48 -17.65
C ALA A 247 -15.97 20.79 -18.53
N VAL A 248 -17.19 20.65 -18.01
CA VAL A 248 -18.31 19.97 -18.68
C VAL A 248 -18.69 20.67 -19.98
N TRP A 249 -18.65 22.02 -20.04
CA TRP A 249 -18.98 22.76 -21.25
C TRP A 249 -17.91 22.67 -22.35
N TRP A 250 -16.62 22.62 -21.97
CA TRP A 250 -15.52 22.45 -22.93
C TRP A 250 -15.43 21.02 -23.46
N ILE A 251 -15.68 20.03 -22.60
CA ILE A 251 -15.73 18.62 -22.99
C ILE A 251 -16.99 18.33 -23.82
N TRP A 252 -18.13 18.96 -23.53
CA TRP A 252 -19.34 18.80 -24.34
C TRP A 252 -19.17 19.38 -25.75
N TRP A 253 -18.49 20.53 -25.90
CA TRP A 253 -18.21 21.10 -27.22
C TRP A 253 -17.18 20.29 -28.01
N TRP A 254 -16.18 19.69 -27.35
CA TRP A 254 -15.18 18.85 -28.01
C TRP A 254 -15.69 17.42 -28.30
N CYS A 255 -16.55 16.85 -27.45
CA CYS A 255 -17.17 15.53 -27.65
C CYS A 255 -18.26 15.52 -28.73
N CYS A 256 -18.93 16.64 -29.01
CA CYS A 256 -19.90 16.70 -30.10
C CYS A 256 -19.25 16.61 -31.50
N ALA A 257 -17.92 16.79 -31.63
CA ALA A 257 -17.23 16.74 -32.91
C ALA A 257 -16.55 15.38 -33.23
N PHE A 258 -16.30 14.51 -32.24
CA PHE A 258 -15.62 13.23 -32.47
C PHE A 258 -16.10 12.15 -31.49
N CYS A 259 -16.87 11.19 -32.03
CA CYS A 259 -17.10 9.82 -31.54
C CYS A 259 -17.77 9.62 -30.15
N GLY A 260 -19.04 9.20 -30.20
CA GLY A 260 -19.63 8.09 -29.41
C GLY A 260 -19.35 8.05 -27.90
N GLY A 261 -20.27 8.64 -27.11
CA GLY A 261 -20.27 8.52 -25.66
C GLY A 261 -20.58 7.10 -25.18
N SER A 262 -19.79 6.61 -24.20
CA SER A 262 -20.13 5.61 -23.15
C SER A 262 -18.92 5.07 -22.36
N ILE A 263 -17.74 5.72 -22.37
CA ILE A 263 -16.50 5.09 -21.85
C ILE A 263 -16.12 5.45 -20.40
N LEU A 264 -16.71 6.49 -19.79
CA LEU A 264 -16.23 6.97 -18.47
C LEU A 264 -16.84 6.27 -17.24
N VAL A 265 -18.02 5.65 -17.36
CA VAL A 265 -18.63 4.87 -16.26
C VAL A 265 -17.96 3.49 -16.12
N LEU A 266 -17.36 2.99 -17.20
CA LEU A 266 -16.75 1.65 -17.29
C LEU A 266 -15.54 1.45 -16.37
N GLY A 267 -14.73 2.49 -16.12
CA GLY A 267 -13.51 2.37 -15.31
C GLY A 267 -13.74 2.25 -13.80
N CYS A 268 -14.84 2.78 -13.28
CA CYS A 268 -15.09 2.87 -11.84
C CYS A 268 -15.72 1.57 -11.27
N VAL A 269 -16.58 0.92 -12.05
CA VAL A 269 -17.21 -0.37 -11.69
C VAL A 269 -16.17 -1.50 -11.71
N ASP A 270 -15.27 -1.50 -12.69
CA ASP A 270 -14.12 -2.42 -12.79
C ASP A 270 -13.16 -2.30 -11.57
N LEU A 271 -13.20 -1.17 -10.86
CA LEU A 271 -12.41 -0.87 -9.67
C LEU A 271 -13.03 -1.48 -8.42
N ALA A 272 -14.33 -1.24 -8.18
CA ALA A 272 -15.08 -1.77 -7.05
C ALA A 272 -15.12 -3.32 -7.08
N ALA A 273 -15.25 -3.92 -8.27
CA ALA A 273 -15.22 -5.37 -8.43
C ALA A 273 -13.83 -6.00 -8.18
N LYS A 274 -12.72 -5.27 -8.39
CA LYS A 274 -11.37 -5.74 -8.04
C LYS A 274 -11.09 -5.62 -6.54
N GLU A 275 -11.66 -4.62 -5.86
CA GLU A 275 -11.59 -4.44 -4.40
C GLU A 275 -12.34 -5.55 -3.64
N GLN A 276 -13.34 -6.17 -4.27
CA GLN A 276 -14.12 -7.30 -3.75
C GLN A 276 -13.28 -8.56 -3.42
N LYS A 277 -12.07 -8.70 -3.99
CA LYS A 277 -11.25 -9.93 -3.91
C LYS A 277 -10.53 -10.16 -2.58
N LYS A 278 -10.72 -9.32 -1.57
CA LYS A 278 -10.07 -9.49 -0.27
C LYS A 278 -11.03 -10.12 0.75
N CYS A 279 -11.38 -11.38 0.50
CA CYS A 279 -12.21 -12.20 1.38
C CYS A 279 -11.54 -12.42 2.75
N ASP A 280 -10.20 -12.39 2.80
CA ASP A 280 -9.38 -12.64 3.99
C ASP A 280 -9.50 -11.58 5.10
N LEU A 281 -10.33 -10.54 4.94
CA LEU A 281 -10.38 -9.45 5.92
C LEU A 281 -11.22 -9.80 7.16
N LEU A 282 -12.35 -10.49 7.00
CA LEU A 282 -13.15 -10.90 8.17
C LEU A 282 -12.42 -11.92 9.03
N ASP A 283 -11.52 -12.70 8.42
CA ASP A 283 -10.70 -13.70 9.10
C ASP A 283 -9.54 -13.07 9.89
N MET A 284 -9.29 -11.76 9.76
CA MET A 284 -8.25 -11.07 10.53
C MET A 284 -8.69 -10.90 11.99
N PRO A 285 -7.91 -11.38 12.98
CA PRO A 285 -8.25 -11.26 14.40
C PRO A 285 -8.54 -9.82 14.83
N ALA A 286 -7.78 -8.84 14.32
CA ALA A 286 -7.97 -7.42 14.60
C ALA A 286 -9.34 -6.89 14.15
N VAL A 287 -9.88 -7.40 13.04
CA VAL A 287 -11.19 -6.98 12.50
C VAL A 287 -12.33 -7.71 13.21
N GLY A 288 -12.12 -8.95 13.66
CA GLY A 288 -13.08 -9.69 14.48
C GLY A 288 -13.37 -9.01 15.83
N GLN A 289 -12.40 -8.33 16.43
CA GLN A 289 -12.61 -7.60 17.69
C GLN A 289 -13.54 -6.39 17.55
N LEU A 290 -13.68 -5.84 16.34
CA LEU A 290 -14.59 -4.71 16.07
C LEU A 290 -16.06 -5.09 16.29
N GLU A 291 -16.40 -6.39 16.28
CA GLU A 291 -17.75 -6.85 16.61
C GLU A 291 -18.14 -6.49 18.05
N MET A 292 -17.17 -6.37 18.96
CA MET A 292 -17.40 -6.07 20.38
C MET A 292 -17.40 -4.56 20.69
N ASP A 293 -17.03 -3.70 19.75
CA ASP A 293 -16.88 -2.25 19.99
C ASP A 293 -18.14 -1.45 19.66
N ALA A 294 -18.60 -0.62 20.59
CA ALA A 294 -19.83 0.16 20.44
C ALA A 294 -19.85 1.11 19.21
N LYS A 295 -18.68 1.59 18.76
CA LYS A 295 -18.55 2.53 17.63
C LYS A 295 -18.43 1.86 16.26
N TYR A 296 -17.85 0.66 16.17
CA TYR A 296 -17.55 0.01 14.89
C TYR A 296 -18.31 -1.31 14.68
N ALA A 297 -19.00 -1.83 15.69
CA ALA A 297 -19.83 -3.02 15.60
C ALA A 297 -20.88 -2.92 14.48
N LEU A 298 -21.52 -1.75 14.32
CA LEU A 298 -22.49 -1.53 13.24
C LEU A 298 -21.86 -1.63 11.84
N VAL A 299 -20.64 -1.11 11.68
CA VAL A 299 -19.91 -1.17 10.40
C VAL A 299 -19.43 -2.60 10.12
N TYR A 300 -18.98 -3.32 11.16
CA TYR A 300 -18.63 -4.73 11.05
C TYR A 300 -19.85 -5.59 10.66
N GLN A 301 -21.00 -5.36 11.28
CA GLN A 301 -22.26 -6.03 10.93
C GLN A 301 -22.67 -5.73 9.48
N LEU A 302 -22.59 -4.47 9.04
CA LEU A 302 -22.86 -4.09 7.65
C LEU A 302 -21.95 -4.85 6.68
N ARG A 303 -20.66 -4.93 6.99
CA ARG A 303 -19.71 -5.68 6.16
C ARG A 303 -20.00 -7.18 6.13
N LYS A 304 -20.41 -7.77 7.26
CA LYS A 304 -20.85 -9.16 7.33
C LYS A 304 -22.08 -9.38 6.44
N ILE A 305 -23.05 -8.46 6.45
CA ILE A 305 -24.22 -8.50 5.56
C ILE A 305 -23.77 -8.44 4.09
N PHE A 306 -22.85 -7.53 3.75
CA PHE A 306 -22.35 -7.39 2.38
C PHE A 306 -21.64 -8.65 1.85
N LEU A 307 -20.94 -9.38 2.71
CA LEU A 307 -20.21 -10.58 2.33
C LEU A 307 -21.08 -11.84 2.33
N THR A 308 -21.98 -11.98 3.30
CA THR A 308 -22.67 -13.25 3.57
C THR A 308 -24.17 -13.26 3.27
N GLN A 309 -24.82 -12.10 3.20
CA GLN A 309 -26.29 -12.00 3.10
C GLN A 309 -26.75 -11.33 1.80
N ARG A 310 -28.07 -11.19 1.66
CA ARG A 310 -28.77 -10.63 0.50
C ARG A 310 -29.36 -9.25 0.80
N LEU A 311 -29.92 -8.64 -0.24
CA LEU A 311 -30.51 -7.29 -0.19
C LEU A 311 -31.56 -7.14 0.93
N ASP A 312 -32.39 -8.16 1.17
CA ASP A 312 -33.45 -8.11 2.19
C ASP A 312 -32.90 -7.78 3.58
N ALA A 313 -31.83 -8.47 3.99
CA ALA A 313 -31.22 -8.26 5.29
C ALA A 313 -30.53 -6.89 5.42
N TYR A 314 -30.02 -6.33 4.31
CA TYR A 314 -29.51 -4.96 4.30
C TYR A 314 -30.64 -3.93 4.49
N LEU A 315 -31.80 -4.15 3.87
CA LEU A 315 -32.96 -3.26 4.04
C LEU A 315 -33.47 -3.28 5.48
N GLU A 316 -33.54 -4.45 6.11
CA GLU A 316 -33.87 -4.59 7.55
C GLU A 316 -32.85 -3.86 8.44
N PHE A 317 -31.56 -4.04 8.15
CA PHE A 317 -30.48 -3.37 8.88
C PHE A 317 -30.54 -1.84 8.75
N GLN A 318 -30.83 -1.33 7.55
CA GLN A 318 -30.98 0.09 7.29
C GLN A 318 -32.22 0.68 7.97
N ALA A 319 -33.34 -0.04 7.97
CA ALA A 319 -34.55 0.38 8.68
C ALA A 319 -34.28 0.56 10.18
N ALA A 320 -33.45 -0.30 10.77
CA ALA A 320 -33.04 -0.20 12.17
C ALA A 320 -31.96 0.87 12.45
N ASN A 321 -31.08 1.20 11.50
CA ASN A 321 -29.84 1.98 11.74
C ASN A 321 -29.60 3.18 10.80
N SER A 322 -30.66 3.74 10.21
CA SER A 322 -30.58 4.78 9.16
C SER A 322 -29.75 6.02 9.51
N ASN A 323 -29.76 6.47 10.77
CA ASN A 323 -29.01 7.65 11.23
C ASN A 323 -27.50 7.40 11.36
N SER A 324 -27.11 6.19 11.78
CA SER A 324 -25.71 5.81 11.96
C SER A 324 -24.96 5.74 10.63
N LEU A 325 -25.60 5.25 9.56
CA LEU A 325 -24.99 5.14 8.22
C LEU A 325 -24.55 6.49 7.64
N LYS A 326 -25.36 7.54 7.84
CA LYS A 326 -25.04 8.90 7.39
C LYS A 326 -23.81 9.48 8.10
N SER A 327 -23.60 9.11 9.38
CA SER A 327 -22.43 9.58 10.14
C SER A 327 -21.11 9.06 9.59
N TYR A 328 -21.10 7.89 8.94
CA TYR A 328 -19.93 7.34 8.25
C TYR A 328 -19.80 7.81 6.78
N GLY A 329 -20.68 8.71 6.32
CA GLY A 329 -20.69 9.23 4.95
C GLY A 329 -21.16 8.21 3.89
N LEU A 330 -21.79 7.11 4.30
CA LEU A 330 -22.29 6.09 3.38
C LEU A 330 -23.59 6.58 2.72
N VAL A 331 -23.58 6.60 1.39
CA VAL A 331 -24.77 6.91 0.59
C VAL A 331 -25.61 5.64 0.46
N HIS A 332 -26.88 5.75 0.81
CA HIS A 332 -27.80 4.61 0.83
C HIS A 332 -27.98 3.96 -0.55
N GLU A 333 -28.11 4.77 -1.60
CA GLU A 333 -28.27 4.32 -2.99
C GLU A 333 -27.09 3.50 -3.50
N ASP A 334 -25.87 3.89 -3.14
CA ASP A 334 -24.66 3.18 -3.53
C ASP A 334 -24.57 1.82 -2.82
N CYS A 335 -24.94 1.79 -1.54
CA CYS A 335 -25.01 0.56 -0.76
C CYS A 335 -26.09 -0.40 -1.30
N ILE A 336 -27.25 0.11 -1.71
CA ILE A 336 -28.28 -0.70 -2.41
C ILE A 336 -27.72 -1.25 -3.71
N SER A 337 -27.07 -0.40 -4.51
CA SER A 337 -26.53 -0.78 -5.82
C SER A 337 -25.49 -1.89 -5.68
N LYS A 338 -24.60 -1.77 -4.70
CA LYS A 338 -23.64 -2.81 -4.33
C LYS A 338 -24.37 -4.09 -3.90
N MET A 339 -25.36 -3.99 -3.01
CA MET A 339 -26.10 -5.15 -2.52
C MET A 339 -26.91 -5.87 -3.61
N ARG A 340 -27.42 -5.14 -4.60
CA ARG A 340 -28.08 -5.72 -5.78
C ARG A 340 -27.10 -6.55 -6.59
N LEU A 341 -25.95 -5.98 -6.96
CA LEU A 341 -24.90 -6.70 -7.70
C LEU A 341 -24.42 -7.94 -6.93
N MET A 342 -24.20 -7.79 -5.63
CA MET A 342 -23.82 -8.90 -4.78
C MET A 342 -24.92 -9.98 -4.80
N SER A 343 -26.18 -9.63 -4.55
CA SER A 343 -27.31 -10.58 -4.50
C SER A 343 -27.44 -11.39 -5.79
N LEU A 344 -27.21 -10.75 -6.94
CA LEU A 344 -27.15 -11.40 -8.24
C LEU A 344 -26.00 -12.41 -8.36
N VAL A 345 -24.80 -12.06 -7.88
CA VAL A 345 -23.63 -12.96 -7.86
C VAL A 345 -23.88 -14.21 -7.00
N ASP A 346 -24.52 -14.06 -5.83
CA ASP A 346 -24.88 -15.19 -4.96
C ASP A 346 -25.85 -16.17 -5.66
N ARG A 347 -26.79 -15.64 -6.45
CA ARG A 347 -27.67 -16.49 -7.29
C ARG A 347 -26.87 -17.25 -8.34
N GLY A 348 -25.97 -16.56 -9.06
CA GLY A 348 -25.13 -17.17 -10.08
C GLY A 348 -24.17 -18.26 -9.56
N SER A 349 -23.74 -18.18 -8.30
CA SER A 349 -22.89 -19.21 -7.68
C SER A 349 -23.67 -20.46 -7.25
N ASN A 350 -24.86 -20.29 -6.68
CA ASN A 350 -25.67 -21.40 -6.16
C ASN A 350 -26.38 -22.18 -7.28
N GLU A 351 -26.78 -21.47 -8.34
CA GLU A 351 -27.50 -22.03 -9.50
C GLU A 351 -26.63 -21.79 -10.75
N MET A 352 -25.58 -22.59 -10.92
CA MET A 352 -24.81 -22.57 -12.17
C MET A 352 -25.70 -23.06 -13.32
N GLY A 353 -26.23 -22.13 -14.12
CA GLY A 353 -27.07 -22.45 -15.26
C GLY A 353 -27.98 -21.29 -15.72
N GLN A 354 -29.21 -21.65 -16.06
CA GLN A 354 -30.29 -20.78 -16.53
C GLN A 354 -31.03 -20.17 -15.34
N ILE A 355 -31.02 -18.85 -15.21
CA ILE A 355 -31.71 -18.09 -14.16
C ILE A 355 -32.88 -17.32 -14.81
N PRO A 356 -34.14 -17.58 -14.43
CA PRO A 356 -35.30 -16.83 -14.92
C PRO A 356 -35.28 -15.36 -14.47
N TYR A 357 -35.79 -14.46 -15.31
CA TYR A 357 -35.86 -13.03 -14.99
C TYR A 357 -36.75 -12.74 -13.77
N ASP A 358 -37.85 -13.48 -13.58
CA ASP A 358 -38.74 -13.35 -12.42
C ASP A 358 -37.99 -13.51 -11.09
N LEU A 359 -37.11 -14.51 -11.01
CA LEU A 359 -36.34 -14.78 -9.80
C LEU A 359 -35.32 -13.66 -9.52
N ILE A 360 -34.78 -13.05 -10.59
CA ILE A 360 -33.86 -11.92 -10.50
C ILE A 360 -34.62 -10.67 -10.03
N ARG A 361 -35.79 -10.38 -10.61
CA ARG A 361 -36.67 -9.28 -10.20
C ARG A 361 -36.98 -9.35 -8.71
N ASP A 362 -37.45 -10.51 -8.26
CA ASP A 362 -37.88 -10.70 -6.87
C ASP A 362 -36.70 -10.59 -5.90
N THR A 363 -35.51 -11.08 -6.29
CA THR A 363 -34.30 -11.01 -5.47
C THR A 363 -33.73 -9.58 -5.39
N LEU A 364 -33.83 -8.80 -6.45
CA LEU A 364 -33.26 -7.44 -6.52
C LEU A 364 -34.26 -6.33 -6.15
N ARG A 365 -35.56 -6.66 -6.06
CA ARG A 365 -36.68 -5.74 -5.84
C ARG A 365 -36.64 -4.55 -6.82
N ILE A 366 -36.65 -4.87 -8.10
CA ILE A 366 -36.61 -3.92 -9.23
C ILE A 366 -37.80 -4.13 -10.16
N SER A 367 -38.02 -3.23 -11.12
CA SER A 367 -38.96 -3.46 -12.22
C SER A 367 -38.37 -4.40 -13.28
N ASP A 368 -39.23 -5.01 -14.09
CA ASP A 368 -38.83 -5.92 -15.17
C ASP A 368 -37.87 -5.24 -16.16
N ASP A 369 -38.11 -3.97 -16.48
CA ASP A 369 -37.29 -3.18 -17.43
C ASP A 369 -35.84 -2.95 -16.95
N GLU A 370 -35.59 -3.01 -15.64
CA GLU A 370 -34.28 -2.75 -15.07
C GLU A 370 -33.39 -4.00 -15.00
N VAL A 371 -33.96 -5.21 -15.14
CA VAL A 371 -33.23 -6.48 -14.97
C VAL A 371 -32.02 -6.55 -15.92
N GLU A 372 -32.20 -6.18 -17.18
CA GLU A 372 -31.13 -6.17 -18.18
C GLU A 372 -30.03 -5.16 -17.84
N THR A 373 -30.42 -3.98 -17.35
CA THR A 373 -29.47 -2.96 -16.94
C THR A 373 -28.57 -3.46 -15.81
N TRP A 374 -29.13 -4.17 -14.83
CA TRP A 374 -28.36 -4.76 -13.74
C TRP A 374 -27.49 -5.93 -14.18
N MET A 375 -27.97 -6.75 -15.13
CA MET A 375 -27.17 -7.82 -15.72
C MET A 375 -25.98 -7.28 -16.51
N VAL A 376 -26.18 -6.26 -17.35
CA VAL A 376 -25.11 -5.58 -18.08
C VAL A 376 -24.10 -4.97 -17.11
N LYS A 377 -24.55 -4.34 -16.02
CA LYS A 377 -23.65 -3.82 -14.98
C LYS A 377 -22.82 -4.92 -14.34
N ALA A 378 -23.39 -6.08 -14.05
CA ALA A 378 -22.67 -7.22 -13.45
C ALA A 378 -21.64 -7.84 -14.40
N ILE A 379 -21.96 -7.97 -15.69
CA ILE A 379 -21.02 -8.46 -16.72
C ILE A 379 -19.89 -7.47 -16.95
N THR A 380 -20.23 -6.19 -17.05
CA THR A 380 -19.28 -5.09 -17.19
C THR A 380 -18.32 -5.03 -16.00
N ALA A 381 -18.83 -5.26 -14.79
CA ALA A 381 -18.05 -5.38 -13.56
C ALA A 381 -17.17 -6.64 -13.50
N LYS A 382 -17.30 -7.56 -14.48
CA LYS A 382 -16.66 -8.89 -14.49
C LYS A 382 -16.99 -9.73 -13.25
N LEU A 383 -18.16 -9.48 -12.66
CA LEU A 383 -18.66 -10.27 -11.54
C LEU A 383 -19.32 -11.56 -12.06
N ILE A 384 -19.96 -11.50 -13.23
CA ILE A 384 -20.67 -12.61 -13.87
C ILE A 384 -20.29 -12.63 -15.35
N ASP A 385 -19.93 -13.80 -15.89
CA ASP A 385 -19.90 -14.03 -17.33
C ASP A 385 -21.14 -14.82 -17.72
N GLY A 386 -21.99 -14.24 -18.57
CA GLY A 386 -23.23 -14.88 -19.00
C GLY A 386 -23.80 -14.25 -20.25
N LYS A 387 -24.83 -14.90 -20.80
CA LYS A 387 -25.61 -14.42 -21.93
C LYS A 387 -27.05 -14.21 -21.50
N MET A 388 -27.66 -13.14 -21.97
CA MET A 388 -29.07 -12.84 -21.76
C MET A 388 -29.86 -13.35 -22.96
N ASP A 389 -30.94 -14.09 -22.70
CA ASP A 389 -31.92 -14.51 -23.70
C ASP A 389 -33.24 -13.83 -23.39
N ASP A 390 -33.47 -12.70 -24.05
CA ASP A 390 -34.65 -11.87 -23.86
C ASP A 390 -35.93 -12.57 -24.36
N MET A 391 -35.86 -13.38 -25.42
CA MET A 391 -37.04 -14.09 -25.92
C MET A 391 -37.59 -15.10 -24.91
N ASN A 392 -36.70 -15.79 -24.20
CA ASN A 392 -37.07 -16.77 -23.19
C ASN A 392 -37.13 -16.19 -21.77
N GLN A 393 -36.77 -14.91 -21.58
CA GLN A 393 -36.67 -14.26 -20.26
C GLN A 393 -35.76 -15.03 -19.29
N VAL A 394 -34.60 -15.49 -19.78
CA VAL A 394 -33.63 -16.29 -19.01
C VAL A 394 -32.21 -15.76 -19.19
N VAL A 395 -31.45 -15.74 -18.11
CA VAL A 395 -30.00 -15.47 -18.11
C VAL A 395 -29.23 -16.79 -18.03
N ILE A 396 -28.33 -17.03 -18.97
CA ILE A 396 -27.43 -18.19 -18.95
C ILE A 396 -26.10 -17.76 -18.35
N VAL A 397 -25.83 -18.18 -17.12
CA VAL A 397 -24.56 -17.89 -16.42
C VAL A 397 -23.53 -18.95 -16.78
N SER A 398 -22.39 -18.51 -17.34
CA SER A 398 -21.24 -19.37 -17.66
C SER A 398 -20.21 -19.40 -16.54
N ARG A 399 -19.96 -18.26 -15.89
CA ARG A 399 -19.03 -18.13 -14.75
C ARG A 399 -19.53 -17.07 -13.80
N CYS A 400 -19.36 -17.30 -12.51
CA CYS A 400 -19.62 -16.31 -11.47
C CYS A 400 -18.37 -16.10 -10.62
N THR A 401 -18.15 -14.88 -10.13
CA THR A 401 -17.10 -14.57 -9.15
C THR A 401 -17.61 -14.92 -7.76
N GLU A 402 -16.94 -15.83 -7.06
CA GLU A 402 -17.33 -16.17 -5.69
C GLU A 402 -17.10 -15.00 -4.73
N ARG A 403 -18.12 -14.69 -3.92
CA ARG A 403 -18.06 -13.60 -2.92
C ARG A 403 -17.10 -13.91 -1.77
N VAL A 404 -17.06 -15.17 -1.35
CA VAL A 404 -16.20 -15.70 -0.29
C VAL A 404 -15.64 -17.02 -0.80
N PHE A 405 -14.31 -17.13 -0.81
CA PHE A 405 -13.62 -18.36 -1.21
C PHE A 405 -13.09 -19.08 0.02
N GLY A 406 -13.86 -20.02 0.54
CA GLY A 406 -13.54 -20.78 1.74
C GLY A 406 -13.16 -22.23 1.46
N GLN A 407 -13.17 -23.03 2.53
CA GLN A 407 -12.77 -24.44 2.48
C GLN A 407 -13.69 -25.29 1.59
N GLN A 408 -14.99 -25.00 1.54
CA GLN A 408 -15.95 -25.75 0.73
C GLN A 408 -15.68 -25.59 -0.78
N GLN A 409 -15.30 -24.38 -1.19
CA GLN A 409 -14.90 -24.08 -2.56
C GLN A 409 -13.58 -24.77 -2.91
N TRP A 410 -12.61 -24.80 -1.98
CA TRP A 410 -11.37 -25.56 -2.13
C TRP A 410 -11.62 -27.06 -2.33
N LEU A 411 -12.55 -27.64 -1.58
CA LEU A 411 -12.94 -29.05 -1.74
C LEU A 411 -13.57 -29.29 -3.11
N THR A 412 -14.49 -28.42 -3.54
CA THR A 412 -15.14 -28.51 -4.85
C THR A 412 -14.11 -28.42 -5.99
N LEU A 413 -13.15 -27.49 -5.88
CA LEU A 413 -12.07 -27.33 -6.85
C LEU A 413 -11.16 -28.57 -6.88
N ARG A 414 -10.81 -29.11 -5.71
CA ARG A 414 -10.01 -30.34 -5.60
C ARG A 414 -10.70 -31.51 -6.30
N THR A 415 -12.00 -31.68 -6.10
CA THR A 415 -12.78 -32.74 -6.77
C THR A 415 -12.78 -32.54 -8.29
N LYS A 416 -13.06 -31.32 -8.77
CA LYS A 416 -13.03 -30.99 -10.22
C LYS A 416 -11.67 -31.27 -10.84
N LEU A 417 -10.57 -30.89 -10.17
CA LEU A 417 -9.21 -31.15 -10.63
C LEU A 417 -8.88 -32.65 -10.62
N ALA A 418 -9.36 -33.40 -9.63
CA ALA A 418 -9.18 -34.85 -9.57
C ALA A 418 -9.90 -35.53 -10.75
N THR A 419 -11.13 -35.13 -11.06
CA THR A 419 -11.87 -35.61 -12.24
C THR A 419 -11.15 -35.25 -13.54
N LEU A 420 -10.68 -34.00 -13.69
CA LEU A 420 -9.91 -33.59 -14.86
C LEU A 420 -8.63 -34.41 -15.03
N LYS A 421 -7.91 -34.67 -13.93
CA LYS A 421 -6.73 -35.53 -13.93
C LYS A 421 -7.07 -36.95 -14.39
N GLY A 422 -8.19 -37.51 -13.91
CA GLY A 422 -8.70 -38.81 -14.36
C GLY A 422 -9.03 -38.82 -15.86
N ASN A 423 -9.71 -37.78 -16.36
CA ASN A 423 -10.06 -37.65 -17.78
C ASN A 423 -8.81 -37.58 -18.67
N ILE A 424 -7.79 -36.80 -18.26
CA ILE A 424 -6.52 -36.71 -19.00
C ILE A 424 -5.78 -38.06 -18.97
N ALA A 425 -5.76 -38.75 -17.84
CA ALA A 425 -5.17 -40.09 -17.75
C ALA A 425 -5.87 -41.09 -18.69
N ASN A 426 -7.20 -41.06 -18.76
CA ASN A 426 -7.97 -41.88 -19.67
C ASN A 426 -7.62 -41.57 -21.13
N VAL A 427 -7.54 -40.29 -21.52
CA VAL A 427 -7.13 -39.89 -22.88
C VAL A 427 -5.70 -40.34 -23.21
N ILE A 428 -4.77 -40.26 -22.26
CA ILE A 428 -3.41 -40.78 -22.45
C ILE A 428 -3.45 -42.29 -22.69
N SER A 429 -4.25 -43.02 -21.90
CA SER A 429 -4.37 -44.48 -22.05
C SER A 429 -4.97 -44.89 -23.39
N THR A 430 -5.98 -44.17 -23.91
CA THR A 430 -6.57 -44.45 -25.22
C THR A 430 -5.61 -44.14 -26.36
N ILE A 431 -4.83 -43.05 -26.27
CA ILE A 431 -3.79 -42.74 -27.26
C ILE A 431 -2.70 -43.81 -27.27
N GLN A 432 -2.27 -44.30 -26.10
CA GLN A 432 -1.27 -45.37 -25.99
C GLN A 432 -1.80 -46.69 -26.55
N ALA A 433 -3.03 -47.07 -26.23
CA ALA A 433 -3.67 -48.26 -26.78
C ALA A 433 -3.77 -48.20 -28.31
N ASN A 434 -4.19 -47.05 -28.86
CA ASN A 434 -4.29 -46.87 -30.31
C ASN A 434 -2.92 -46.99 -31.01
N LYS A 435 -1.85 -46.44 -30.43
CA LYS A 435 -0.48 -46.59 -30.96
C LYS A 435 -0.02 -48.05 -31.02
N THR A 436 -0.32 -48.86 -29.99
CA THR A 436 0.05 -50.28 -29.98
C THR A 436 -0.71 -51.10 -31.03
N THR A 437 -1.95 -50.73 -31.37
CA THR A 437 -2.70 -51.37 -32.47
C THR A 437 -2.20 -51.00 -33.87
N GLU A 438 -1.70 -49.78 -34.07
CA GLU A 438 -1.09 -49.39 -35.35
C GLU A 438 0.24 -50.11 -35.62
N GLU A 439 1.06 -50.34 -34.59
CA GLU A 439 2.29 -51.14 -34.71
C GLU A 439 2.02 -52.64 -34.92
N GLY A 440 0.85 -53.13 -34.50
CA GLY A 440 0.39 -54.52 -34.73
C GLY A 440 -0.18 -54.80 -36.13
N THR A 441 -0.34 -53.77 -36.97
CA THR A 441 -0.95 -53.89 -38.32
C THR A 441 0.05 -53.56 -39.44
N GLN A 442 1.27 -54.10 -39.36
CA GLN A 442 2.11 -54.28 -40.56
C GLN A 442 1.66 -55.53 -41.33
N PRO A 443 1.53 -55.48 -42.67
CA PRO A 443 1.01 -56.61 -43.44
C PRO A 443 2.03 -57.74 -43.46
N ALA A 444 1.73 -58.81 -42.73
CA ALA A 444 2.33 -60.12 -42.92
C ALA A 444 1.83 -60.73 -44.24
N GLN A 445 2.30 -60.24 -45.39
CA GLN A 445 2.14 -60.93 -46.67
C GLN A 445 3.28 -60.55 -47.64
N GLY A 446 4.36 -61.30 -47.53
CA GLY A 446 5.51 -61.25 -48.42
C GLY A 446 6.28 -62.57 -48.34
N LEU A 447 5.56 -63.70 -48.43
CA LEU A 447 6.14 -65.04 -48.47
C LEU A 447 5.88 -65.65 -49.85
N MET A 448 6.98 -65.81 -50.59
CA MET A 448 7.26 -66.80 -51.64
C MET A 448 6.15 -67.11 -52.67
N ILE A 449 6.43 -66.86 -53.95
CA ILE A 449 6.39 -67.89 -55.02
C ILE A 449 7.33 -67.42 -56.15
N ARG A 450 8.01 -68.44 -56.70
CA ARG A 450 9.07 -68.49 -57.74
C ARG A 450 8.96 -67.54 -58.92
#